data_AF-A0A412XW25-F1
#
_entry.id   AF-A0A412XW25-F1
#
_cell.length_a   1.000
_cell.length_b   1.000
_cell.length_c   1.000
_cell.angle_alpha   90.00
_cell.angle_beta   90.00
_cell.angle_gamma   90.00
#
_symmetry.space_group_name_H-M   'P 1'
#
loop_
_entity.id
_entity.type
_entity.pdbx_description
1 polymer ?
#
loop_
_entity_poly.entity_id
_entity_poly.type
_entity_poly.pdbx_seq_one_letter_code
_entity_poly.pdbx_strand_id
1 'polypeptide(L)'
;MIETMYIGSGDIHALLSGKNTKSHISLMQRFVSGEKPYYNAKCSPIDALRTGAILEERFLAFLPMWYFPQYVVHCKEMDVFKASLDFAEIKEGKLNDFIELKTVYLNDYVDNIQPIKGDNAKLLEYLKKKHKSYYNQVQEQLYCSGLNSCTLTFLCVNSYNDEENIHRKISEDDFTKVRISRDEQTIEYIKERGMIFQQIKDFYTK
;
A
#
# COMPACT_ATOMS: atom_id res chain seq x y z
N MET A 1 -4.63 -13.76 20.50
CA MET A 1 -3.78 -12.58 20.75
C MET A 1 -2.61 -12.46 19.77
N ILE A 2 -1.87 -13.52 19.47
CA ILE A 2 -0.65 -13.45 18.62
C ILE A 2 -0.95 -13.04 17.17
N GLU A 3 -2.11 -13.43 16.62
CA GLU A 3 -2.49 -13.14 15.22
C GLU A 3 -2.64 -11.65 14.89
N THR A 4 -2.75 -10.77 15.90
CA THR A 4 -2.90 -9.31 15.73
C THR A 4 -1.61 -8.54 16.00
N MET A 5 -0.57 -9.22 16.48
CA MET A 5 0.76 -8.63 16.74
C MET A 5 1.56 -8.50 15.44
N TYR A 6 1.03 -7.71 14.50
CA TYR A 6 1.67 -7.40 13.23
C TYR A 6 1.61 -5.90 12.92
N ILE A 7 2.45 -5.41 12.03
CA ILE A 7 2.40 -4.08 11.42
C ILE A 7 2.15 -4.32 9.94
N GLY A 8 1.03 -3.80 9.44
CA GLY A 8 0.67 -3.85 8.02
C GLY A 8 1.33 -2.74 7.22
N SER A 9 1.40 -2.90 5.90
CA SER A 9 1.77 -1.81 4.97
C SER A 9 0.93 -0.53 5.18
N GLY A 10 -0.37 -0.67 5.47
CA GLY A 10 -1.25 0.44 5.83
C GLY A 10 -0.95 1.12 7.18
N ASP A 11 -0.22 0.47 8.08
CA ASP A 11 0.15 1.00 9.40
C ASP A 11 1.42 1.86 9.37
N ILE A 12 2.14 1.89 8.24
CA ILE A 12 3.47 2.53 8.16
C ILE A 12 3.43 4.02 8.43
N HIS A 13 2.35 4.71 8.05
CA HIS A 13 2.17 6.10 8.41
C HIS A 13 2.12 6.30 9.95
N ALA A 14 1.44 5.42 10.67
CA ALA A 14 1.34 5.45 12.13
C ALA A 14 2.62 4.96 12.82
N LEU A 15 3.34 4.01 12.23
CA LEU A 15 4.64 3.57 12.73
C LEU A 15 5.65 4.72 12.72
N LEU A 16 5.70 5.46 11.61
CA LEU A 16 6.69 6.50 11.38
C LEU A 16 6.30 7.86 11.97
N SER A 17 5.04 8.06 12.39
CA SER A 17 4.62 9.26 13.11
C SER A 17 5.33 9.38 14.47
N GLY A 18 5.28 10.55 15.11
CA GLY A 18 5.92 10.74 16.41
C GLY A 18 5.34 9.82 17.49
N LYS A 19 6.16 9.30 18.40
CA LYS A 19 5.74 8.36 19.46
C LYS A 19 4.58 8.86 20.34
N ASN A 20 4.47 10.18 20.49
CA ASN A 20 3.43 10.84 21.28
C ASN A 20 2.19 11.21 20.46
N THR A 21 2.13 10.83 19.18
CA THR A 21 0.98 11.13 18.32
C THR A 21 -0.14 10.12 18.55
N LYS A 22 -1.38 10.57 18.33
CA LYS A 22 -2.56 9.71 18.42
C LYS A 22 -2.44 8.49 17.50
N SER A 23 -1.91 8.65 16.29
CA SER A 23 -1.77 7.54 15.33
C SER A 23 -0.81 6.45 15.83
N HIS A 24 0.36 6.84 16.35
CA HIS A 24 1.32 5.88 16.89
C HIS A 24 0.76 5.15 18.12
N ILE A 25 0.11 5.88 19.03
CA ILE A 25 -0.53 5.30 20.21
C ILE A 25 -1.64 4.31 19.81
N SER A 26 -2.47 4.66 18.82
CA SER A 26 -3.50 3.75 18.31
C SER A 26 -2.91 2.48 17.68
N LEU A 27 -1.78 2.59 16.95
CA LEU A 27 -1.08 1.42 16.42
C LEU A 27 -0.60 0.48 17.54
N MET A 28 0.01 1.05 18.59
CA MET A 28 0.45 0.31 19.77
C MET A 28 -0.72 -0.40 20.47
N GLN A 29 -1.82 0.31 20.71
CA GLN A 29 -3.02 -0.27 21.32
C GLN A 29 -3.57 -1.43 20.49
N ARG A 30 -3.73 -1.24 19.17
CA ARG A 30 -4.21 -2.29 18.28
C ARG A 30 -3.24 -3.47 18.19
N PHE A 31 -1.93 -3.23 18.31
CA PHE A 31 -0.93 -4.30 18.26
C PHE A 31 -1.09 -5.30 19.41
N VAL A 32 -1.45 -4.81 20.60
CA VAL A 32 -1.59 -5.64 21.82
C VAL A 32 -3.03 -5.98 22.20
N SER A 33 -4.04 -5.43 21.51
CA SER A 33 -5.45 -5.61 21.90
C SER A 33 -6.00 -7.02 21.69
N GLY A 34 -5.41 -7.80 20.77
CA GLY A 34 -5.99 -9.07 20.32
C GLY A 34 -7.18 -8.90 19.38
N GLU A 35 -7.58 -7.67 19.06
CA GLU A 35 -8.70 -7.37 18.17
C GLU A 35 -8.21 -7.17 16.73
N LYS A 36 -8.73 -7.99 15.82
CA LYS A 36 -8.43 -7.85 14.40
C LYS A 36 -9.27 -6.70 13.82
N PRO A 37 -8.66 -5.68 13.19
CA PRO A 37 -9.41 -4.65 12.51
C PRO A 37 -10.30 -5.26 11.43
N TYR A 38 -11.57 -4.89 11.42
CA TYR A 38 -12.49 -5.21 10.34
C TYR A 38 -12.77 -3.94 9.53
N TYR A 39 -12.55 -4.01 8.22
CA TYR A 39 -12.80 -2.91 7.32
C TYR A 39 -13.43 -3.45 6.03
N ASN A 40 -14.56 -2.87 5.63
CA ASN A 40 -15.24 -3.19 4.38
C ASN A 40 -15.39 -1.90 3.56
N ALA A 41 -14.40 -1.64 2.71
CA ALA A 41 -14.35 -0.46 1.86
C ALA A 41 -15.58 -0.34 0.93
N LYS A 42 -16.05 -1.46 0.38
CA LYS A 42 -17.18 -1.50 -0.57
C LYS A 42 -18.50 -1.09 0.06
N CYS A 43 -18.68 -1.35 1.35
CA CYS A 43 -19.87 -0.92 2.09
C CYS A 43 -19.62 0.34 2.92
N SER A 44 -18.51 1.04 2.66
CA SER A 44 -18.18 2.28 3.37
C SER A 44 -19.19 3.38 3.02
N PRO A 45 -19.64 4.18 4.01
CA PRO A 45 -20.43 5.38 3.74
C PRO A 45 -19.59 6.50 3.11
N ILE A 46 -18.27 6.33 3.01
CA ILE A 46 -17.34 7.31 2.43
C ILE A 46 -17.14 6.96 0.95
N ASP A 47 -17.62 7.83 0.07
CA ASP A 47 -17.61 7.60 -1.38
C ASP A 47 -16.22 7.33 -1.94
N ALA A 48 -15.19 8.07 -1.48
CA ALA A 48 -13.82 7.86 -1.93
C ALA A 48 -13.29 6.45 -1.61
N LEU A 49 -13.67 5.89 -0.47
CA LEU A 49 -13.25 4.54 -0.06
C LEU A 49 -14.00 3.47 -0.84
N ARG A 50 -15.29 3.67 -1.08
CA ARG A 50 -16.13 2.76 -1.88
C ARG A 50 -15.71 2.76 -3.35
N THR A 51 -15.53 3.93 -3.93
CA THR A 51 -15.04 4.12 -5.30
C THR A 51 -13.65 3.52 -5.48
N GLY A 52 -12.73 3.71 -4.52
CA GLY A 52 -11.41 3.08 -4.54
C GLY A 52 -11.49 1.56 -4.66
N ALA A 53 -12.32 0.93 -3.81
CA ALA A 53 -12.52 -0.51 -3.83
C ALA A 53 -13.17 -1.02 -5.13
N ILE A 54 -14.12 -0.28 -5.70
CA ILE A 54 -14.71 -0.63 -7.01
C ILE A 54 -13.64 -0.56 -8.10
N LEU A 55 -12.84 0.50 -8.11
CA LEU A 55 -11.83 0.72 -9.13
C LEU A 55 -10.66 -0.26 -9.04
N GLU A 56 -10.31 -0.76 -7.86
CA GLU A 56 -9.38 -1.89 -7.71
C GLU A 56 -9.85 -3.13 -8.47
N GLU A 57 -11.14 -3.47 -8.42
CA GLU A 57 -11.69 -4.61 -9.18
C GLU A 57 -11.67 -4.37 -10.68
N ARG A 58 -11.97 -3.13 -11.10
CA ARG A 58 -11.90 -2.75 -12.52
C ARG A 58 -10.47 -2.77 -13.04
N PHE A 59 -9.50 -2.39 -12.21
CA PHE A 59 -8.09 -2.44 -12.54
C PHE A 59 -7.60 -3.89 -12.62
N LEU A 60 -7.99 -4.77 -11.69
CA LEU A 60 -7.70 -6.20 -11.77
C LEU A 60 -8.21 -6.82 -13.08
N ALA A 61 -9.43 -6.48 -13.50
CA ALA A 61 -10.01 -6.97 -14.74
C ALA A 61 -9.26 -6.51 -16.01
N PHE A 62 -8.48 -5.42 -15.90
CA PHE A 62 -7.58 -4.95 -16.95
C PHE A 62 -6.22 -5.66 -16.95
N LEU A 63 -5.76 -6.13 -15.78
CA LEU A 63 -4.47 -6.79 -15.64
C LEU A 63 -4.46 -8.20 -16.28
N PRO A 64 -3.29 -8.68 -16.71
CA PRO A 64 -3.13 -10.08 -17.12
C PRO A 64 -3.52 -11.08 -16.03
N MET A 65 -3.95 -12.27 -16.44
CA MET A 65 -4.44 -13.32 -15.52
C MET A 65 -3.45 -13.81 -14.46
N TRP A 66 -2.16 -13.52 -14.63
CA TRP A 66 -1.11 -13.87 -13.67
C TRP A 66 -0.88 -12.82 -12.58
N TYR A 67 -1.75 -11.81 -12.50
CA TYR A 67 -1.84 -10.90 -11.36
C TYR A 67 -2.90 -11.37 -10.37
N PHE A 68 -2.54 -11.39 -9.09
CA PHE A 68 -3.39 -11.85 -8.00
C PHE A 68 -3.63 -10.71 -7.01
N PRO A 69 -4.90 -10.41 -6.66
CA PRO A 69 -5.19 -9.32 -5.76
C PRO A 69 -4.88 -9.67 -4.29
N GLN A 70 -4.56 -8.65 -3.49
CA GLN A 70 -4.47 -8.74 -2.02
C GLN A 70 -3.54 -9.87 -1.54
N TYR A 71 -2.39 -10.02 -2.18
CA TYR A 71 -1.41 -11.05 -1.86
C TYR A 71 -0.60 -10.65 -0.62
N VAL A 72 -0.63 -11.48 0.42
CA VAL A 72 0.05 -11.19 1.69
C VAL A 72 1.46 -11.77 1.70
N VAL A 73 2.44 -10.92 2.00
CA VAL A 73 3.84 -11.31 2.27
C VAL A 73 4.17 -11.08 3.73
N HIS A 74 4.96 -11.99 4.30
CA HIS A 74 5.48 -11.88 5.67
C HIS A 74 6.97 -11.57 5.61
N CYS A 75 7.42 -10.59 6.38
CA CYS A 75 8.84 -10.30 6.49
C CYS A 75 9.56 -11.47 7.19
N LYS A 76 10.66 -11.93 6.58
CA LYS A 76 11.48 -13.01 7.14
C LYS A 76 12.40 -12.52 8.26
N GLU A 77 12.82 -11.26 8.22
CA GLU A 77 13.79 -10.70 9.18
C GLU A 77 13.11 -10.25 10.48
N MET A 78 11.97 -9.56 10.37
CA MET A 78 11.18 -9.11 11.52
C MET A 78 9.73 -9.54 11.36
N ASP A 79 9.35 -10.60 12.06
CA ASP A 79 8.07 -11.27 11.88
C ASP A 79 6.85 -10.47 12.42
N VAL A 80 7.09 -9.30 13.00
CA VAL A 80 6.04 -8.29 13.23
C VAL A 80 5.58 -7.64 11.94
N PHE A 81 6.37 -7.61 10.87
CA PHE A 81 5.95 -6.97 9.61
C PHE A 81 5.27 -7.95 8.66
N LYS A 82 4.19 -7.49 8.05
CA LYS A 82 3.54 -8.14 6.91
C LYS A 82 2.96 -7.09 5.99
N ALA A 83 2.95 -7.36 4.70
CA ALA A 83 2.40 -6.43 3.72
C ALA A 83 1.33 -7.12 2.87
N SER A 84 0.21 -6.42 2.63
CA SER A 84 -0.68 -6.76 1.52
C SER A 84 -0.17 -6.04 0.28
N LEU A 85 -0.06 -6.77 -0.82
CA LEU A 85 0.26 -6.23 -2.14
C LEU A 85 -1.06 -6.17 -2.92
N ASP A 86 -1.41 -5.01 -3.47
CA ASP A 86 -2.69 -4.85 -4.16
C ASP A 86 -2.82 -5.81 -5.33
N PHE A 87 -1.77 -5.91 -6.17
CA PHE A 87 -1.71 -6.90 -7.26
C PHE A 87 -0.31 -7.52 -7.37
N ALA A 88 -0.15 -8.77 -6.93
CA ALA A 88 1.08 -9.52 -7.07
C ALA A 88 1.16 -10.21 -8.43
N GLU A 89 2.27 -10.03 -9.14
CA GLU A 89 2.59 -10.77 -10.36
C GLU A 89 3.23 -12.11 -9.98
N ILE A 90 2.57 -13.23 -10.29
CA ILE A 90 3.09 -14.57 -10.01
C ILE A 90 3.52 -15.23 -11.33
N LYS A 91 4.80 -15.56 -11.43
CA LYS A 91 5.37 -16.31 -12.56
C LYS A 91 6.08 -17.55 -12.03
N GLU A 92 5.84 -18.69 -12.67
CA GLU A 92 6.47 -19.97 -12.30
C GLU A 92 6.29 -20.32 -10.80
N GLY A 93 5.14 -19.97 -10.23
CA GLY A 93 4.82 -20.20 -8.81
C GLY A 93 5.57 -19.29 -7.83
N LYS A 94 6.22 -18.23 -8.29
CA LYS A 94 6.96 -17.27 -7.47
C LYS A 94 6.46 -15.85 -7.66
N LEU A 95 6.53 -15.06 -6.59
CA LEU A 95 6.33 -13.62 -6.63
C LEU A 95 7.43 -12.99 -7.50
N ASN A 96 7.05 -12.44 -8.64
CA ASN A 96 7.96 -11.83 -9.61
C ASN A 96 8.01 -10.31 -9.48
N ASP A 97 6.86 -9.67 -9.30
CA ASP A 97 6.71 -8.22 -9.16
C ASP A 97 5.38 -7.92 -8.44
N PHE A 98 5.11 -6.64 -8.14
CA PHE A 98 3.76 -6.23 -7.72
C PHE A 98 3.42 -4.81 -8.14
N ILE A 99 2.12 -4.53 -8.15
CA ILE A 99 1.55 -3.20 -8.33
C ILE A 99 0.87 -2.80 -7.02
N GLU A 100 1.22 -1.61 -6.52
CA GLU A 100 0.46 -0.87 -5.51
C GLU A 100 -0.42 0.15 -6.22
N LEU A 101 -1.73 0.16 -5.98
CA LEU A 101 -2.67 1.05 -6.64
C LEU A 101 -3.12 2.17 -5.71
N LYS A 102 -3.14 3.40 -6.22
CA LYS A 102 -3.72 4.57 -5.55
C LYS A 102 -4.71 5.23 -6.48
N THR A 103 -5.94 5.40 -6.01
CA THR A 103 -6.95 6.20 -6.72
C THR A 103 -6.82 7.67 -6.36
N VAL A 104 -6.78 8.54 -7.38
CA VAL A 104 -6.59 9.99 -7.22
C VAL A 104 -7.72 10.73 -7.89
N TYR A 105 -8.27 11.74 -7.21
CA TYR A 105 -9.35 12.56 -7.75
C TYR A 105 -8.90 13.31 -9.01
N LEU A 106 -9.79 13.44 -9.99
CA LEU A 106 -9.53 13.99 -11.32
C LEU A 106 -8.66 15.24 -11.31
N ASN A 107 -9.00 16.25 -10.50
CA ASN A 107 -8.28 17.52 -10.49
C ASN A 107 -6.82 17.34 -10.06
N ASP A 108 -6.57 16.58 -8.97
CA ASP A 108 -5.19 16.34 -8.51
C ASP A 108 -4.40 15.51 -9.53
N TYR A 109 -5.06 14.56 -10.19
CA TYR A 109 -4.43 13.77 -11.25
C TYR A 109 -4.04 14.63 -12.45
N VAL A 110 -4.95 15.44 -12.98
CA VAL A 110 -4.72 16.30 -14.16
C VAL A 110 -3.71 17.40 -13.85
N ASP A 111 -3.79 18.02 -12.68
CA ASP A 111 -2.93 19.15 -12.33
C ASP A 111 -1.50 18.72 -12.00
N ASN A 112 -1.32 17.54 -11.40
CA ASN A 112 -0.03 17.17 -10.80
C ASN A 112 0.61 15.88 -11.36
N ILE A 113 -0.17 14.92 -11.87
CA ILE A 113 0.34 13.59 -12.25
C ILE A 113 0.39 13.42 -13.77
N GLN A 114 -0.70 13.73 -14.47
CA GLN A 114 -0.80 13.62 -15.93
C GLN A 114 0.31 14.41 -16.67
N PRO A 115 0.68 15.64 -16.29
CA PRO A 115 1.68 16.43 -17.03
C PRO A 115 3.09 15.83 -17.00
N ILE A 116 3.36 14.93 -16.05
CA ILE A 116 4.64 14.24 -15.87
C ILE A 116 4.55 12.74 -16.15
N LYS A 117 3.45 12.28 -16.77
CA LYS A 117 3.26 10.88 -17.18
C LYS A 117 4.40 10.42 -18.10
N GLY A 118 4.96 9.26 -17.80
CA GLY A 118 6.10 8.68 -18.53
C GLY A 118 7.48 9.15 -18.05
N ASP A 119 7.57 10.19 -17.23
CA ASP A 119 8.83 10.66 -16.61
C ASP A 119 8.97 10.10 -15.19
N ASN A 120 9.61 8.93 -15.08
CA ASN A 120 9.74 8.24 -13.80
C ASN A 120 10.49 9.06 -12.73
N ALA A 121 11.45 9.88 -13.14
CA ALA A 121 12.25 10.68 -12.22
C ALA A 121 11.41 11.78 -11.57
N LYS A 122 10.63 12.52 -12.38
CA LYS A 122 9.70 13.54 -11.87
C LYS A 122 8.58 12.94 -11.04
N LEU A 123 8.04 11.80 -11.46
CA LEU A 123 7.01 11.09 -10.71
C LEU A 123 7.52 10.63 -9.33
N LEU A 124 8.76 10.14 -9.26
CA LEU A 124 9.38 9.75 -8.00
C LEU A 124 9.63 10.95 -7.08
N GLU A 125 10.08 12.10 -7.63
CA GLU A 125 10.22 13.34 -6.88
C GLU A 125 8.88 13.81 -6.32
N TYR A 126 7.84 13.85 -7.17
CA TYR A 126 6.48 14.20 -6.77
C TYR A 126 5.97 13.28 -5.66
N LEU A 127 6.12 11.96 -5.82
CA LEU A 127 5.73 10.96 -4.83
C LEU A 127 6.43 11.20 -3.49
N LYS A 128 7.75 11.38 -3.47
CA LYS A 128 8.52 11.62 -2.23
C LYS A 128 8.14 12.93 -1.55
N LYS A 129 7.77 13.96 -2.32
CA LYS A 129 7.44 15.29 -1.81
C LYS A 129 5.99 15.42 -1.33
N LYS A 130 5.03 14.91 -2.10
CA LYS A 130 3.59 15.10 -1.86
C LYS A 130 2.93 13.89 -1.21
N HIS A 131 3.45 12.70 -1.47
CA HIS A 131 2.85 11.42 -1.09
C HIS A 131 3.86 10.51 -0.39
N LYS A 132 4.64 11.09 0.54
CA LYS A 132 5.70 10.38 1.27
C LYS A 132 5.19 9.14 2.01
N SER A 133 3.94 9.16 2.48
CA SER A 133 3.29 7.99 3.09
C SER A 133 3.20 6.81 2.13
N TYR A 134 2.84 7.04 0.86
CA TYR A 134 2.76 5.99 -0.16
C TYR A 134 4.15 5.45 -0.50
N TYR A 135 5.16 6.33 -0.58
CA TYR A 135 6.55 5.89 -0.75
C TYR A 135 6.99 4.97 0.40
N ASN A 136 6.74 5.37 1.65
CA ASN A 136 7.12 4.56 2.82
C ASN A 136 6.35 3.24 2.88
N GLN A 137 5.08 3.22 2.52
CA GLN A 137 4.28 2.00 2.40
C GLN A 137 4.92 1.04 1.40
N VAL A 138 5.31 1.53 0.22
CA VAL A 138 6.00 0.73 -0.80
C VAL A 138 7.34 0.20 -0.29
N GLN A 139 8.11 0.99 0.45
CA GLN A 139 9.38 0.53 1.01
C GLN A 139 9.19 -0.60 2.03
N GLU A 140 8.12 -0.58 2.83
CA GLU A 140 7.78 -1.74 3.68
C GLU A 140 7.34 -2.96 2.86
N GLN A 141 6.56 -2.78 1.80
CA GLN A 141 6.18 -3.88 0.90
C GLN A 141 7.40 -4.52 0.24
N LEU A 142 8.37 -3.71 -0.20
CA LEU A 142 9.66 -4.18 -0.73
C LEU A 142 10.49 -4.89 0.34
N TYR A 143 10.50 -4.36 1.58
CA TYR A 143 11.12 -5.01 2.72
C TYR A 143 10.54 -6.42 2.96
N CYS A 144 9.23 -6.54 3.07
CA CYS A 144 8.53 -7.79 3.34
C CYS A 144 8.60 -8.80 2.19
N SER A 145 8.52 -8.34 0.94
CA SER A 145 8.56 -9.22 -0.24
C SER A 145 9.98 -9.67 -0.62
N GLY A 146 11.00 -8.91 -0.24
CA GLY A 146 12.39 -9.13 -0.67
C GLY A 146 12.66 -8.74 -2.13
N LEU A 147 11.74 -8.04 -2.78
CA LEU A 147 11.92 -7.55 -4.14
C LEU A 147 12.77 -6.26 -4.17
N ASN A 148 13.46 -6.05 -5.30
CA ASN A 148 14.32 -4.87 -5.50
C ASN A 148 13.57 -3.64 -6.00
N SER A 149 12.35 -3.80 -6.49
CA SER A 149 11.51 -2.71 -6.96
C SER A 149 10.06 -3.17 -7.14
N CYS A 150 9.15 -2.21 -7.25
CA CYS A 150 7.76 -2.44 -7.61
C CYS A 150 7.20 -1.29 -8.46
N THR A 151 5.96 -1.42 -8.89
CA THR A 151 5.23 -0.36 -9.58
C THR A 151 4.15 0.23 -8.68
N LEU A 152 4.19 1.53 -8.42
CA LEU A 152 3.04 2.26 -7.89
C LEU A 152 2.23 2.83 -9.05
N THR A 153 0.93 2.62 -9.07
CA THR A 153 0.03 3.11 -10.11
C THR A 153 -0.96 4.11 -9.52
N PHE A 154 -1.01 5.30 -10.12
CA PHE A 154 -2.06 6.28 -9.85
C PHE A 154 -3.18 6.12 -10.87
N LEU A 155 -4.38 5.75 -10.42
CA LEU A 155 -5.58 5.63 -11.24
C LEU A 155 -6.51 6.84 -11.03
N CYS A 156 -6.88 7.50 -12.11
CA CYS A 156 -7.74 8.68 -12.06
C CYS A 156 -9.19 8.32 -11.72
N VAL A 157 -9.80 9.04 -10.77
CA VAL A 157 -11.21 8.96 -10.41
C VAL A 157 -11.97 10.10 -11.10
N ASN A 158 -12.78 9.76 -12.10
CA ASN A 158 -13.52 10.74 -12.90
C ASN A 158 -14.81 11.21 -12.19
N SER A 159 -15.44 10.31 -11.43
CA SER A 159 -16.63 10.58 -10.63
C SER A 159 -16.68 9.67 -9.41
N TYR A 160 -17.46 10.04 -8.40
CA TYR A 160 -17.76 9.20 -7.23
C TYR A 160 -19.11 8.47 -7.38
N ASN A 161 -19.61 8.34 -8.61
CA ASN A 161 -20.82 7.56 -8.88
C ASN A 161 -20.44 6.08 -8.97
N ASP A 162 -21.01 5.24 -8.10
CA ASP A 162 -20.64 3.83 -8.04
C ASP A 162 -21.04 3.06 -9.30
N GLU A 163 -22.25 3.29 -9.83
CA GLU A 163 -22.74 2.61 -11.04
C GLU A 163 -21.87 2.90 -12.26
N GLU A 164 -21.44 4.15 -12.42
CA GLU A 164 -20.48 4.54 -13.47
C GLU A 164 -19.15 3.80 -13.30
N ASN A 165 -18.62 3.74 -12.07
CA ASN A 165 -17.34 3.10 -11.79
C ASN A 165 -17.41 1.57 -11.92
N ILE A 166 -18.52 0.92 -11.54
CA ILE A 166 -18.75 -0.53 -11.68
C ILE A 166 -18.68 -0.97 -13.15
N HIS A 167 -19.15 -0.12 -14.06
CA HIS A 167 -19.17 -0.39 -15.51
C HIS A 167 -17.96 0.18 -16.26
N ARG A 168 -17.06 0.89 -15.58
CA ARG A 168 -15.89 1.52 -16.21
C ARG A 168 -14.94 0.49 -16.79
N LYS A 169 -14.55 0.68 -18.06
CA LYS A 169 -13.45 -0.05 -18.67
C LYS A 169 -12.17 0.75 -18.50
N ILE A 170 -11.21 0.19 -17.76
CA ILE A 170 -9.89 0.82 -17.57
C ILE A 170 -9.08 0.64 -18.85
N SER A 171 -8.35 1.70 -19.21
CA SER A 171 -7.40 1.78 -20.32
C SER A 171 -6.08 2.39 -19.84
N GLU A 172 -5.02 2.29 -20.65
CA GLU A 172 -3.71 2.88 -20.32
C GLU A 172 -3.77 4.42 -20.19
N ASP A 173 -4.82 5.07 -20.69
CA ASP A 173 -5.01 6.53 -20.53
C ASP A 173 -5.51 6.90 -19.13
N ASP A 174 -6.13 5.97 -18.40
CA ASP A 174 -6.74 6.23 -17.09
C ASP A 174 -5.74 6.31 -15.94
N PHE A 175 -4.51 5.84 -16.13
CA PHE A 175 -3.54 5.72 -15.05
C PHE A 175 -2.10 6.09 -15.43
N THR A 176 -1.28 6.33 -14.40
CA THR A 176 0.16 6.60 -14.50
C THR A 176 0.93 5.65 -13.60
N LYS A 177 1.95 5.00 -14.16
CA LYS A 177 2.84 4.06 -13.46
C LYS A 177 4.12 4.78 -13.00
N VAL A 178 4.59 4.46 -11.80
CA VAL A 178 5.85 4.91 -11.20
C VAL A 178 6.62 3.67 -10.76
N ARG A 179 7.82 3.46 -11.29
CA ARG A 179 8.73 2.41 -10.80
C ARG A 179 9.51 2.93 -9.60
N ILE A 180 9.39 2.22 -8.50
CA ILE A 180 10.06 2.54 -7.23
C ILE A 180 11.06 1.45 -6.92
N SER A 181 12.32 1.82 -6.80
CA SER A 181 13.37 0.93 -6.33
C SER A 181 13.40 0.86 -4.81
N ARG A 182 13.90 -0.27 -4.32
CA ARG A 182 14.20 -0.49 -2.91
C ARG A 182 15.21 0.55 -2.41
N ASP A 183 14.91 1.12 -1.25
CA ASP A 183 15.67 2.17 -0.59
C ASP A 183 16.02 1.70 0.83
N GLU A 184 17.23 1.15 0.98
CA GLU A 184 17.68 0.55 2.24
C GLU A 184 17.73 1.57 3.38
N GLN A 185 17.95 2.85 3.09
CA GLN A 185 17.97 3.87 4.13
C GLN A 185 16.56 4.05 4.73
N THR A 186 15.55 4.10 3.87
CA THR A 186 14.15 4.19 4.32
C THR A 186 13.72 2.90 5.03
N ILE A 187 14.14 1.74 4.53
CA ILE A 187 13.82 0.44 5.14
C ILE A 187 14.47 0.29 6.51
N GLU A 188 15.73 0.67 6.68
CA GLU A 188 16.40 0.61 7.98
C GLU A 188 15.71 1.51 9.01
N TYR A 189 15.24 2.69 8.58
CA TYR A 189 14.43 3.53 9.44
C TYR A 189 13.10 2.86 9.83
N ILE A 190 12.41 2.18 8.91
CA ILE A 190 11.19 1.42 9.21
C ILE A 190 11.48 0.31 10.24
N LYS A 191 12.59 -0.42 10.06
CA LYS A 191 13.04 -1.48 10.98
C LYS A 191 13.31 -0.94 12.37
N GLU A 192 14.09 0.14 12.48
CA GLU A 192 14.41 0.81 13.74
C GLU A 192 13.11 1.17 14.50
N ARG A 193 12.13 1.75 13.80
CA ARG A 193 10.84 2.11 14.39
C ARG A 193 10.00 0.90 14.78
N GLY A 194 10.14 -0.22 14.07
CA GLY A 194 9.49 -1.50 14.37
C GLY A 194 10.09 -2.27 15.55
N MET A 195 11.30 -1.93 16.01
CA MET A 195 12.01 -2.76 16.98
C MET A 195 11.27 -2.95 18.30
N ILE A 196 10.61 -1.92 18.81
CA ILE A 196 9.85 -2.02 20.05
C ILE A 196 8.68 -3.01 19.91
N PHE A 197 8.05 -3.09 18.74
CA PHE A 197 6.97 -4.02 18.47
C PHE A 197 7.50 -5.46 18.42
N GLN A 198 8.67 -5.67 17.80
CA GLN A 198 9.33 -6.98 17.80
C GLN A 198 9.65 -7.44 19.21
N GLN A 199 10.24 -6.57 20.04
CA GLN A 199 10.55 -6.88 21.44
C GLN A 199 9.30 -7.26 22.25
N ILE A 200 8.19 -6.53 22.04
CA ILE A 200 6.91 -6.84 22.68
C ILE A 200 6.40 -8.20 22.21
N LYS A 201 6.42 -8.47 20.91
CA LYS A 201 5.99 -9.77 20.37
C LYS A 201 6.82 -10.91 20.94
N ASP A 202 8.14 -10.80 20.89
CA ASP A 202 9.08 -11.79 21.41
C ASP A 202 8.84 -12.07 22.90
N PHE A 203 8.42 -11.08 23.68
CA PHE A 203 8.08 -11.27 25.10
C PHE A 203 6.83 -12.13 25.30
N TYR A 204 5.82 -12.00 24.43
CA TYR A 204 4.55 -12.73 24.55
C TYR A 204 4.51 -14.04 23.77
N THR A 205 5.44 -14.28 22.83
CA THR A 205 5.50 -15.49 21.99
C THR A 205 6.62 -16.45 22.34
N LYS A 206 7.48 -16.10 23.30
CA LYS A 206 8.40 -17.05 23.97
C LYS A 206 7.67 -17.82 25.05
#